data_AF-A0A957K091-F1
#
_entry.id   AF-A0A957K091-F1
#
_cell.length_a   1.000
_cell.length_b   1.000
_cell.length_c   1.000
_cell.angle_alpha   90.00
_cell.angle_beta   90.00
_cell.angle_gamma   90.00
#
_symmetry.space_group_name_H-M   'P 1'
#
loop_
_entity.id
_entity.type
_entity.pdbx_description
1 polymer ?
#
loop_
_entity_poly.entity_id
_entity_poly.type
_entity_poly.pdbx_seq_one_letter_code
_entity_poly.pdbx_strand_id
1 'polypeptide(L)' 'LSPVRQLGFLSLLKQMVGQGGQFIIATHSPIMLAYPEAVILSCDERPIRPVPYDSLEHVTLTRDFLNNPEAFLRYL' A
#
# COMPACT_ATOMS: atom_id res chain seq x y z
N LEU A 1 9.77 -1.93 -8.54
CA LEU A 1 10.80 -1.65 -7.50
C LEU A 1 10.84 -2.85 -6.56
N SER A 2 12.02 -3.39 -6.20
CA SER A 2 12.10 -4.39 -5.13
C SER A 2 11.61 -3.78 -3.80
N PRO A 3 11.14 -4.58 -2.82
CA PRO A 3 10.68 -4.07 -1.53
C PRO A 3 11.64 -3.07 -0.88
N VAL A 4 12.93 -3.38 -0.87
CA VAL A 4 13.98 -2.50 -0.33
C VAL A 4 14.06 -1.16 -1.08
N ARG A 5 13.96 -1.19 -2.41
CA ARG A 5 13.96 0.05 -3.21
C ARG A 5 12.70 0.88 -3.01
N GLN A 6 11.57 0.25 -2.68
CA GLN A 6 10.34 0.97 -2.33
C GLN A 6 10.47 1.67 -0.99
N LEU A 7 11.07 1.03 0.02
CA LEU A 7 11.38 1.68 1.29
C LEU A 7 12.31 2.89 1.11
N GLY A 8 13.34 2.75 0.27
CA GLY A 8 14.20 3.88 -0.10
C GLY A 8 13.42 5.01 -0.78
N PHE A 9 12.48 4.68 -1.66
CA PHE A 9 11.63 5.67 -2.31
C PHE A 9 10.69 6.38 -1.32
N LEU A 10 10.11 5.69 -0.33
CA LEU A 10 9.32 6.32 0.73
C LEU A 10 10.15 7.31 1.56
N SER A 11 11.42 6.99 1.84
CA SER A 11 12.32 7.90 2.53
C SER A 11 12.54 9.20 1.74
N LEU A 12 12.71 9.10 0.42
CA LEU A 12 12.85 10.27 -0.46
C LEU A 12 11.56 11.08 -0.52
N LEU A 13 10.41 10.42 -0.66
CA LEU A 13 9.10 11.08 -0.63
C LEU A 13 8.92 11.86 0.67
N LYS A 14 9.21 11.25 1.82
CA LYS A 14 9.10 11.91 3.12
C LYS A 14 9.94 13.17 3.22
N GLN A 15 11.17 13.13 2.72
CA GLN A 15 12.03 14.31 2.69
C GLN A 15 11.42 15.43 1.82
N MET A 16 10.96 15.09 0.62
CA MET A 16 10.40 16.08 -0.32
C MET A 16 9.07 16.66 0.19
N VAL A 17 8.22 15.85 0.82
CA VAL A 17 6.99 16.32 1.48
C VAL A 17 7.33 17.29 2.61
N GLY A 18 8.37 17.00 3.41
CA GLY A 18 8.87 17.91 4.45
C GLY A 18 9.39 19.26 3.91
N GLN A 19 9.67 19.34 2.60
CA GLN A 19 10.06 20.58 1.91
C GLN A 19 8.88 21.25 1.18
N GLY A 20 7.64 20.79 1.42
CA GLY A 20 6.42 21.31 0.79
C GLY A 20 6.06 20.64 -0.53
N GLY A 21 6.74 19.57 -0.92
CA GLY A 21 6.40 18.79 -2.10
C GLY A 21 5.05 18.06 -1.95
N GLN A 22 4.26 18.04 -3.02
CA GLN A 22 2.99 17.30 -3.08
C GLN A 22 3.07 16.24 -4.17
N PHE A 23 2.54 15.05 -3.87
CA PHE A 23 2.64 13.89 -4.77
C PHE A 23 1.27 13.21 -4.91
N ILE A 24 0.97 12.80 -6.15
CA ILE A 24 -0.11 11.87 -6.48
C ILE A 24 0.56 10.64 -7.06
N ILE A 25 0.34 9.48 -6.46
CA ILE A 25 1.02 8.23 -6.83
C ILE A 25 -0.05 7.18 -7.13
N ALA A 26 -0.03 6.64 -8.35
CA ALA A 26 -0.79 5.46 -8.72
C ALA A 26 0.05 4.21 -8.45
N THR A 27 -0.41 3.33 -7.57
CA THR A 27 0.34 2.13 -7.18
C THR A 27 -0.58 1.04 -6.64
N HIS A 28 -0.21 -0.22 -6.88
CA HIS A 28 -0.79 -1.39 -6.22
C HIS A 28 0.11 -1.93 -5.11
N SER A 29 1.24 -1.28 -4.81
CA SER A 29 2.15 -1.82 -3.82
C SER A 29 1.67 -1.51 -2.39
N PRO A 30 1.46 -2.52 -1.53
CA PRO A 30 1.15 -2.31 -0.12
C PRO A 30 2.20 -1.45 0.60
N ILE A 31 3.48 -1.62 0.27
CA ILE A 31 4.57 -0.85 0.89
C ILE A 31 4.39 0.64 0.60
N MET A 32 4.02 0.99 -0.64
CA MET A 32 3.81 2.38 -1.03
C MET A 32 2.52 2.96 -0.43
N LEU A 33 1.46 2.16 -0.42
CA LEU A 33 0.16 2.53 0.15
C LEU A 33 0.21 2.75 1.66
N ALA A 34 1.19 2.15 2.34
CA ALA A 34 1.44 2.34 3.77
C ALA A 34 2.15 3.67 4.13
N TYR A 35 2.31 4.61 3.17
CA TYR A 35 2.91 5.91 3.50
C TYR A 35 2.07 6.65 4.56
N PRO A 36 2.67 7.13 5.66
CA PRO A 36 1.93 7.80 6.72
C PRO A 36 1.17 9.02 6.22
N GLU A 37 -0.04 9.24 6.73
CA GLU A 37 -0.86 10.43 6.42
C GLU A 37 -1.31 10.53 4.95
N ALA A 38 -1.04 9.52 4.11
CA ALA A 38 -1.56 9.48 2.74
C ALA A 38 -3.07 9.23 2.71
N VAL A 39 -3.76 9.93 1.82
CA VAL A 39 -5.13 9.59 1.44
C VAL A 39 -5.06 8.54 0.33
N ILE A 40 -5.53 7.33 0.62
CA ILE A 40 -5.64 6.26 -0.36
C ILE A 40 -6.99 6.35 -1.04
N LEU A 41 -6.98 6.46 -2.37
CA LEU A 41 -8.18 6.44 -3.21
C LEU A 41 -8.26 5.11 -3.94
N SER A 42 -9.38 4.40 -3.81
CA SER A 42 -9.61 3.18 -4.60
C SER A 42 -10.15 3.54 -5.98
N CYS A 43 -9.50 3.03 -7.01
CA CYS A 43 -9.95 3.09 -8.40
C CYS A 43 -10.69 1.81 -8.85
N ASP A 44 -10.80 0.82 -7.96
CA ASP A 44 -11.45 -0.47 -8.26
C ASP A 44 -12.98 -0.36 -8.24
N GLU A 45 -13.49 0.64 -7.53
CA GLU A 45 -14.91 0.95 -7.45
C GLU A 45 -15.23 2.32 -8.07
N ARG A 46 -16.46 2.47 -8.56
CA ARG A 46 -16.99 3.76 -9.04
C ARG A 46 -18.17 4.18 -8.15
N PRO A 47 -18.19 5.42 -7.61
CA PRO A 47 -17.18 6.48 -7.77
C PRO A 47 -15.88 6.20 -7.00
N ILE A 48 -14.77 6.82 -7.43
CA ILE A 48 -13.51 6.79 -6.71
C ILE A 48 -13.74 7.35 -5.31
N ARG A 49 -13.34 6.60 -4.28
CA ARG A 49 -13.56 6.96 -2.88
C ARG A 49 -12.32 6.72 -2.03
N PRO A 50 -12.14 7.49 -0.94
CA PRO A 50 -11.10 7.21 0.02
C PRO A 50 -11.39 5.88 0.72
N VAL A 51 -10.33 5.10 0.94
CA VAL A 51 -10.39 3.81 1.63
C VAL A 51 -9.26 3.69 2.66
N PRO A 52 -9.50 3.06 3.81
CA PRO A 52 -8.44 2.69 4.74
C PRO A 52 -7.42 1.73 4.10
N TYR A 53 -6.15 1.82 4.52
CA TYR A 53 -5.11 0.88 4.10
C TYR A 53 -5.48 -0.58 4.44
N ASP A 54 -5.98 -0.81 5.65
CA ASP A 54 -6.33 -2.14 6.16
C ASP A 54 -7.61 -2.72 5.56
N SER A 55 -8.37 -1.96 4.75
CA SER A 55 -9.53 -2.49 4.03
C SER A 55 -9.23 -2.93 2.60
N LEU A 56 -8.00 -2.72 2.13
CA LEU A 56 -7.61 -3.11 0.78
C LEU A 56 -7.44 -4.64 0.71
N GLU A 57 -8.19 -5.27 -0.20
CA GLU A 57 -8.24 -6.74 -0.33
C GLU A 57 -6.84 -7.36 -0.43
N HIS A 58 -6.00 -6.86 -1.32
CA HIS A 58 -4.65 -7.39 -1.53
C HIS A 58 -3.72 -7.17 -0.33
N VAL A 59 -3.95 -6.12 0.48
CA VAL A 59 -3.22 -5.88 1.72
C VAL A 59 -3.62 -6.92 2.77
N THR A 60 -4.93 -7.12 2.96
CA THR A 60 -5.46 -8.07 3.94
C THR A 60 -5.11 -9.50 3.56
N LEU A 61 -5.34 -9.90 2.31
CA LEU A 61 -5.00 -11.23 1.80
C LEU A 61 -3.51 -11.55 1.95
N THR A 62 -2.63 -10.62 1.58
CA THR A 62 -1.19 -10.82 1.71
C THR A 62 -0.78 -10.95 3.18
N ARG A 63 -1.35 -10.12 4.06
CA ARG A 63 -1.09 -10.16 5.50
C ARG A 63 -1.53 -11.49 6.11
N ASP A 64 -2.74 -11.93 5.79
CA ASP A 64 -3.30 -13.18 6.31
C ASP A 64 -2.49 -14.38 5.81
N PHE A 65 -2.10 -14.38 4.53
CA PHE A 65 -1.22 -15.40 3.97
C PHE A 65 0.13 -15.45 4.68
N LEU A 66 0.79 -14.30 4.89
CA LEU A 66 2.08 -14.24 5.58
C LEU A 66 1.98 -14.68 7.06
N ASN A 67 0.84 -14.44 7.72
CA ASN A 67 0.59 -14.84 9.10
C ASN A 67 0.33 -16.34 9.24
N ASN A 68 -0.34 -16.97 8.27
CA ASN A 68 -0.67 -18.40 8.32
C ASN A 68 -0.73 -19.04 6.92
N PRO A 69 0.42 -19.28 6.25
CA PRO A 69 0.44 -19.82 4.90
C PRO A 69 -0.27 -21.17 4.78
N GLU A 70 -0.09 -22.05 5.77
CA GLU A 70 -0.67 -23.40 5.80
C GLU A 70 -2.20 -23.40 5.79
N ALA A 71 -2.86 -22.38 6.34
CA ALA A 71 -4.32 -22.27 6.24
C ALA A 71 -4.80 -22.06 4.80
N PHE A 72 -4.00 -21.38 3.96
CA PHE A 72 -4.35 -21.15 2.55
C PHE A 72 -3.96 -22.34 1.68
N LEU A 73 -2.77 -22.91 1.92
CA LEU A 73 -2.26 -24.03 1.13
C LEU A 73 -3.03 -25.34 1.35
N ARG A 74 -3.70 -25.50 2.50
CA ARG A 74 -4.55 -26.67 2.79
C ARG A 74 -5.75 -26.84 1.84
N TYR A 75 -6.13 -25.79 1.12
CA TYR A 75 -7.26 -25.80 0.18
C TYR A 75 -6.83 -25.82 -1.30
N LEU A 76 -5.53 -25.97 -1.57
CA LEU A 76 -4.96 -26.18 -2.90
C LEU A 76 -4.76 -27.68 -3.16
#